data_AF-A0A1A0XWA7-F1
#
_entry.id   AF-A0A1A0XWA7-F1
#
_cell.length_a   1.000
_cell.length_b   1.000
_cell.length_c   1.000
_cell.angle_alpha   90.00
_cell.angle_beta   90.00
_cell.angle_gamma   90.00
#
_symmetry.space_group_name_H-M   'P 1'
#
loop_
_entity.id
_entity.type
_entity.pdbx_description
1 polymer ?
#
loop_
_entity_poly.entity_id
_entity_poly.type
_entity_poly.pdbx_seq_one_letter_code
_entity_poly.pdbx_strand_id
1 'polypeptide(L)'
;MVGLGLVAATVATIAYVRTREREADRLARAAGLARELRELADGDPVRLAAVEEYEVTLYQRLFYSSIVTPRLRGAAWALLAAVLSAVGAVASRGDGVVLGAVHIGAVVLAVLFGIAAIVYGVLALIHVATTPRVSFSESYDDAPTGDDKGPEAASSVSAPEAVSETAASKNPEASKNDG
;
A
#
# COMPACT_ATOMS: atom_id res chain seq x y z
N MET A 1 -20.02 8.01 -34.51
CA MET A 1 -19.63 8.55 -33.19
C MET A 1 -19.17 7.49 -32.19
N VAL A 2 -19.78 6.28 -32.13
CA VAL A 2 -19.41 5.22 -31.16
C VAL A 2 -17.94 4.78 -31.22
N GLY A 3 -17.35 4.65 -32.42
CA GLY A 3 -15.97 4.18 -32.59
C GLY A 3 -14.90 5.11 -32.01
N LEU A 4 -15.08 6.42 -32.12
CA LEU A 4 -14.11 7.40 -31.60
C LEU A 4 -14.17 7.48 -30.06
N GLY A 5 -15.37 7.39 -29.49
CA GLY A 5 -15.56 7.30 -28.04
C GLY A 5 -14.95 6.03 -27.44
N LEU A 6 -15.04 4.88 -28.13
CA LEU A 6 -14.41 3.64 -27.69
C LEU A 6 -12.88 3.76 -27.67
N VAL A 7 -12.28 4.34 -28.71
CA VAL A 7 -10.83 4.59 -28.77
C VAL A 7 -10.39 5.57 -27.68
N ALA A 8 -11.18 6.61 -27.42
CA ALA A 8 -10.89 7.52 -26.31
C ALA A 8 -10.94 6.79 -24.95
N ALA A 9 -11.93 5.91 -24.73
CA ALA A 9 -12.08 5.14 -23.51
C ALA A 9 -10.95 4.12 -23.30
N THR A 10 -10.50 3.44 -24.36
CA THR A 10 -9.35 2.52 -24.29
C THR A 10 -8.07 3.29 -23.96
N VAL A 11 -7.81 4.40 -24.66
CA VAL A 11 -6.63 5.25 -24.40
C VAL A 11 -6.65 5.81 -22.98
N ALA A 12 -7.80 6.31 -22.51
CA ALA A 12 -7.95 6.82 -21.15
C ALA A 12 -7.70 5.74 -20.11
N THR A 13 -8.20 4.53 -20.33
CA THR A 13 -7.98 3.39 -19.42
C THR A 13 -6.50 3.01 -19.37
N ILE A 14 -5.84 2.91 -20.53
CA ILE A 14 -4.40 2.61 -20.62
C ILE A 14 -3.58 3.70 -19.92
N ALA A 15 -3.89 4.98 -20.18
CA ALA A 15 -3.23 6.12 -19.56
C ALA A 15 -3.40 6.13 -18.04
N TYR A 16 -4.60 5.83 -17.55
CA TYR A 16 -4.90 5.69 -16.13
C TYR A 16 -4.04 4.60 -15.48
N VAL A 17 -4.02 3.40 -16.06
CA VAL A 17 -3.24 2.26 -15.54
C VAL A 17 -1.74 2.58 -15.53
N ARG A 18 -1.21 3.12 -16.64
CA ARG A 18 0.19 3.55 -16.75
C ARG A 18 0.57 4.60 -15.70
N THR A 19 -0.32 5.54 -15.41
CA THR A 19 -0.07 6.58 -14.40
C THR A 19 0.03 5.97 -13.01
N ARG A 20 -0.86 5.02 -12.70
CA ARG A 20 -0.85 4.30 -11.43
C ARG A 20 0.38 3.39 -11.25
N GLU A 21 0.82 2.71 -12.32
CA GLU A 21 2.05 1.91 -12.30
C GLU A 21 3.28 2.81 -12.03
N ARG A 22 3.37 3.95 -12.72
CA ARG A 22 4.46 4.92 -12.48
C ARG A 22 4.46 5.48 -11.06
N GLU A 23 3.30 5.70 -10.45
CA GLU A 23 3.18 6.13 -9.06
C GLU A 23 3.71 5.04 -8.10
N ALA A 24 3.37 3.78 -8.34
CA ALA A 24 3.89 2.65 -7.55
C ALA A 24 5.43 2.54 -7.67
N ASP A 25 5.98 2.66 -8.88
CA ASP A 25 7.43 2.63 -9.10
C ASP A 25 8.17 3.80 -8.44
N ARG A 26 7.52 4.98 -8.36
CA ARG A 26 8.07 6.14 -7.64
C ARG A 26 8.09 5.90 -6.13
N LEU A 27 7.02 5.33 -5.58
CA LEU A 27 6.95 4.98 -4.15
C LEU A 27 7.96 3.89 -3.78
N ALA A 28 8.13 2.88 -4.63
CA ALA A 28 9.14 1.83 -4.43
C ALA A 28 10.57 2.39 -4.42
N ARG A 29 10.89 3.31 -5.34
CA ARG A 29 12.20 4.00 -5.35
C ARG A 29 12.40 4.87 -4.12
N ALA A 30 11.37 5.60 -3.70
CA ALA A 30 11.40 6.42 -2.50
C ALA A 30 11.61 5.58 -1.22
N ALA A 31 11.10 4.34 -1.17
CA ALA A 31 11.39 3.39 -0.08
C ALA A 31 12.86 2.95 -0.07
N GLY A 32 13.48 2.77 -1.24
CA GLY A 32 14.92 2.54 -1.35
C GLY A 32 15.73 3.73 -0.82
N LEU A 33 15.35 4.95 -1.21
CA LEU A 33 16.01 6.19 -0.73
C LEU A 33 15.87 6.39 0.78
N ALA A 34 14.74 6.06 1.39
CA ALA A 34 14.58 6.14 2.84
C ALA A 34 15.65 5.31 3.57
N ARG A 35 15.90 4.09 3.08
CA ARG A 35 16.92 3.18 3.64
C ARG A 35 18.33 3.74 3.47
N GLU A 36 18.66 4.27 2.30
CA GLU A 36 19.94 4.93 2.04
C GLU A 36 20.15 6.16 2.94
N LEU A 37 19.11 6.97 3.15
CA LEU A 37 19.17 8.14 4.04
C LEU A 37 19.34 7.73 5.51
N ARG A 38 18.72 6.63 5.93
CA ARG A 38 18.89 6.04 7.27
C ARG A 38 20.33 5.60 7.51
N GLU A 39 20.94 4.94 6.52
CA GLU A 39 22.35 4.53 6.57
C GLU A 39 23.27 5.77 6.58
N LEU A 40 22.95 6.80 5.79
CA LEU A 40 23.73 8.03 5.73
C LEU A 40 23.61 8.90 7.00
N ALA A 41 22.50 8.77 7.74
CA ALA A 41 22.27 9.50 8.99
C ALA A 41 23.27 9.13 10.10
N ASP A 42 23.88 7.94 10.02
CA ASP A 42 24.97 7.47 10.88
C ASP A 42 24.75 7.72 12.39
N GLY A 43 23.50 7.55 12.84
CA GLY A 43 23.14 7.73 14.25
C GLY A 43 22.91 9.18 14.72
N ASP A 44 23.04 10.19 13.85
CA ASP A 44 22.69 11.58 14.21
C ASP A 44 21.19 11.70 14.53
N PRO A 45 20.82 12.07 15.78
CA PRO A 45 19.43 12.09 16.22
C PRO A 45 18.55 13.05 15.42
N VAL A 46 19.10 14.18 14.95
CA VAL A 46 18.31 15.18 14.19
C VAL A 46 18.03 14.67 12.78
N ARG A 47 19.03 14.05 12.15
CA ARG A 47 18.88 13.47 10.81
C ARG A 47 17.99 12.23 10.84
N LEU A 48 18.07 11.41 11.89
CA LEU A 48 17.17 10.29 12.10
C LEU A 48 15.72 10.72 12.26
N ALA A 49 15.45 11.78 13.03
CA ALA A 49 14.10 12.31 13.18
C ALA A 49 13.50 12.79 11.85
N ALA A 50 14.29 13.46 11.00
CA ALA A 50 13.86 13.88 9.67
C ALA A 50 13.61 12.69 8.72
N VAL A 51 14.41 11.62 8.81
CA VAL A 51 14.20 10.38 8.05
C VAL A 51 12.94 9.66 8.52
N GLU A 52 12.67 9.66 9.82
CA GLU A 52 11.47 9.02 10.39
C GLU A 52 10.18 9.71 9.93
N GLU A 53 10.15 11.04 9.91
CA GLU A 53 9.01 11.79 9.35
C GLU A 53 8.79 11.48 7.85
N TYR A 54 9.88 11.40 7.08
CA TYR A 54 9.83 10.98 5.68
C TYR A 54 9.29 9.55 5.52
N GLU A 55 9.79 8.60 6.32
CA GLU A 55 9.37 7.19 6.33
C GLU A 55 7.88 7.04 6.65
N VAL A 56 7.37 7.77 7.65
CA VAL A 56 5.95 7.71 8.05
C VAL A 56 5.04 8.11 6.89
N THR A 57 5.32 9.26 6.24
CA THR A 57 4.49 9.72 5.10
C THR A 57 4.58 8.78 3.90
N LEU A 58 5.75 8.16 3.70
CA LEU A 58 5.98 7.20 2.64
C LEU A 58 5.21 5.89 2.87
N TYR A 59 5.36 5.28 4.05
CA TYR A 59 4.71 4.01 4.37
C TYR A 59 3.19 4.12 4.36
N GLN A 60 2.63 5.26 4.78
CA GLN A 60 1.19 5.52 4.68
C GLN A 60 0.69 5.48 3.23
N ARG A 61 1.42 6.14 2.32
CA ARG A 61 1.10 6.13 0.88
C ARG A 61 1.31 4.75 0.25
N LEU A 62 2.35 4.04 0.68
CA LEU A 62 2.70 2.73 0.15
C LEU A 62 1.68 1.66 0.58
N PHE A 63 1.20 1.73 1.82
CA PHE A 63 0.11 0.89 2.32
C PHE A 63 -1.20 1.11 1.54
N TYR A 64 -1.59 2.37 1.35
CA TYR A 64 -2.78 2.70 0.57
C TYR A 64 -2.66 2.26 -0.90
N SER A 65 -1.51 2.53 -1.53
CA SER A 65 -1.27 2.21 -2.94
C SER A 65 -1.23 0.70 -3.20
N SER A 66 -0.58 -0.08 -2.33
CA SER A 66 -0.42 -1.53 -2.52
C SER A 66 -1.74 -2.31 -2.44
N ILE A 67 -2.72 -1.81 -1.68
CA ILE A 67 -4.00 -2.49 -1.44
C ILE A 67 -5.09 -2.08 -2.44
N VAL A 68 -5.15 -0.80 -2.78
CA VAL A 68 -6.25 -0.23 -3.58
C VAL A 68 -5.92 -0.27 -5.07
N THR A 69 -4.69 0.03 -5.46
CA THR A 69 -4.28 0.17 -6.87
C THR A 69 -4.45 -1.11 -7.70
N PRO A 70 -4.08 -2.32 -7.20
CA PRO A 70 -4.25 -3.55 -7.99
C PRO A 70 -5.72 -3.83 -8.34
N ARG A 71 -6.64 -3.52 -7.41
CA ARG A 71 -8.08 -3.75 -7.59
C ARG A 71 -8.72 -2.73 -8.51
N LEU A 72 -8.36 -1.45 -8.38
CA LEU A 72 -8.80 -0.42 -9.33
C LEU A 72 -8.32 -0.71 -10.75
N ARG A 73 -7.10 -1.24 -10.91
CA ARG A 73 -6.59 -1.69 -12.21
C ARG A 73 -7.44 -2.83 -12.79
N GLY A 74 -7.76 -3.83 -11.96
CA GLY A 74 -8.65 -4.93 -12.36
C GLY A 74 -10.05 -4.45 -12.77
N ALA A 75 -10.64 -3.53 -11.98
CA ALA A 75 -11.93 -2.92 -12.27
C ALA A 75 -11.92 -2.15 -13.60
N ALA A 76 -10.88 -1.36 -13.85
CA ALA A 76 -10.74 -0.58 -15.07
C ALA A 76 -10.64 -1.46 -16.32
N TRP A 77 -9.83 -2.53 -16.28
CA TRP A 77 -9.75 -3.49 -17.39
C TRP A 77 -11.04 -4.26 -17.60
N ALA A 78 -11.69 -4.71 -16.52
CA ALA A 78 -12.97 -5.41 -16.60
C ALA A 78 -14.06 -4.50 -17.19
N LEU A 79 -14.13 -3.24 -16.76
CA LEU A 79 -15.09 -2.28 -17.30
C LEU A 79 -14.85 -2.02 -18.79
N LEU A 80 -13.59 -1.87 -19.19
CA LEU A 80 -13.24 -1.70 -20.59
C LEU A 80 -13.65 -2.92 -21.42
N ALA A 81 -13.36 -4.14 -20.95
CA ALA A 81 -13.76 -5.38 -21.62
C ALA A 81 -15.29 -5.54 -21.70
N ALA A 82 -16.03 -5.10 -20.68
CA ALA A 82 -17.48 -5.08 -20.69
C ALA A 82 -18.02 -4.13 -21.77
N VAL A 83 -17.47 -2.91 -21.87
CA VAL A 83 -17.84 -1.93 -22.89
C VAL A 83 -17.55 -2.46 -24.30
N LEU A 84 -16.37 -3.05 -24.53
CA LEU A 84 -16.04 -3.64 -25.83
C LEU A 84 -16.98 -4.79 -26.19
N SER A 85 -17.30 -5.66 -25.23
CA SER A 85 -18.22 -6.79 -25.43
C SER A 85 -19.64 -6.30 -25.74
N ALA A 86 -20.12 -5.25 -25.04
CA ALA A 86 -21.42 -4.65 -25.31
C ALA A 86 -21.50 -4.04 -26.72
N VAL A 87 -20.44 -3.35 -27.17
CA VAL A 87 -20.36 -2.83 -28.54
C VAL A 87 -20.33 -3.98 -29.56
N GLY A 88 -19.61 -5.06 -29.27
CA GLY A 88 -19.60 -6.28 -30.09
C GLY A 88 -20.98 -6.93 -30.19
N ALA A 89 -21.75 -6.96 -29.10
CA ALA A 89 -23.12 -7.48 -29.08
C ALA A 89 -24.05 -6.64 -29.97
N VAL A 90 -23.92 -5.31 -29.94
CA VAL A 90 -24.70 -4.42 -30.82
C VAL A 90 -24.30 -4.63 -32.29
N ALA A 91 -23.00 -4.77 -32.57
CA ALA A 91 -22.49 -4.94 -33.93
C ALA A 91 -22.82 -6.30 -34.57
N SER A 92 -23.04 -7.33 -33.75
CA SER A 92 -23.34 -8.70 -34.20
C SER A 92 -24.84 -8.99 -34.39
N ARG A 93 -25.72 -7.97 -34.29
CA ARG A 93 -27.14 -8.14 -34.59
C ARG A 93 -27.33 -8.42 -36.09
N GLY A 94 -27.90 -9.58 -36.39
CA GLY A 94 -28.28 -9.98 -37.74
C GLY A 94 -28.68 -11.45 -37.79
N ASP A 95 -29.19 -11.87 -38.94
CA ASP A 95 -29.66 -13.25 -39.14
C ASP A 95 -28.52 -14.18 -39.56
N GLY A 96 -28.55 -15.40 -39.01
CA GLY A 96 -27.58 -16.45 -39.29
C GLY A 96 -26.99 -17.08 -38.04
N VAL A 97 -26.73 -18.39 -38.09
CA VAL A 97 -26.26 -19.17 -36.92
C VAL A 97 -24.95 -18.62 -36.35
N VAL A 98 -24.02 -18.21 -37.22
CA VAL A 98 -22.72 -17.65 -36.80
C VAL A 98 -22.90 -16.29 -36.12
N LEU A 99 -23.70 -15.38 -36.68
CA LEU A 99 -23.97 -14.09 -36.06
C LEU A 99 -24.70 -14.26 -34.72
N GLY A 100 -25.67 -15.18 -34.65
CA GLY A 100 -26.37 -15.51 -33.42
C GLY A 100 -25.43 -16.00 -32.32
N ALA A 101 -24.49 -16.91 -32.66
CA ALA A 101 -23.50 -17.41 -31.70
C ALA A 101 -22.55 -16.29 -31.21
N VAL A 102 -22.08 -15.42 -32.10
CA VAL A 102 -21.23 -14.28 -31.74
C VAL A 102 -21.99 -13.29 -30.85
N HIS A 103 -23.25 -13.01 -31.16
CA HIS A 103 -24.09 -12.12 -30.37
C HIS A 103 -24.27 -12.62 -28.95
N ILE A 104 -24.66 -13.89 -28.79
CA ILE A 104 -24.82 -14.52 -27.48
C ILE A 104 -23.50 -14.48 -26.70
N GLY A 105 -22.38 -14.86 -27.35
CA GLY A 105 -21.05 -14.81 -26.73
C GLY A 105 -20.67 -13.42 -26.24
N ALA A 106 -20.90 -12.39 -27.06
CA ALA A 106 -20.62 -11.00 -26.72
C ALA A 106 -21.49 -10.50 -25.55
N VAL A 107 -22.77 -10.87 -25.49
CA VAL A 107 -23.65 -10.55 -24.36
C VAL A 107 -23.16 -11.22 -23.08
N VAL A 108 -22.83 -12.51 -23.13
CA VAL A 108 -22.31 -13.25 -21.97
C VAL A 108 -21.02 -12.62 -21.45
N LEU A 109 -20.08 -12.29 -22.34
CA LEU A 109 -18.84 -11.60 -21.96
C LEU A 109 -19.11 -10.23 -21.33
N ALA A 110 -20.03 -9.44 -21.90
CA ALA A 110 -20.39 -8.14 -21.35
C ALA A 110 -20.93 -8.26 -19.91
N VAL A 111 -21.76 -9.26 -19.64
CA VAL A 111 -22.29 -9.53 -18.29
C VAL A 111 -21.17 -9.97 -17.34
N LEU A 112 -20.35 -10.94 -17.73
CA LEU A 112 -19.28 -11.46 -16.88
C LEU A 112 -18.25 -10.37 -16.53
N PHE A 113 -17.82 -9.59 -17.52
CA PHE A 113 -16.92 -8.47 -17.29
C PHE A 113 -17.56 -7.32 -16.51
N GLY A 114 -18.86 -7.07 -16.73
CA GLY A 114 -19.63 -6.12 -15.93
C GLY A 114 -19.66 -6.50 -14.45
N ILE A 115 -19.95 -7.77 -14.14
CA ILE A 115 -19.91 -8.30 -12.78
C ILE A 115 -18.50 -8.18 -12.20
N ALA A 116 -17.47 -8.57 -12.95
CA ALA A 116 -16.08 -8.46 -12.50
C ALA A 116 -15.70 -7.00 -12.18
N ALA A 117 -16.11 -6.04 -13.02
CA ALA A 117 -15.87 -4.61 -12.78
C ALA A 117 -16.53 -4.13 -11.48
N ILE A 118 -17.76 -4.56 -11.23
CA ILE A 118 -18.48 -4.25 -9.98
C ILE A 118 -17.76 -4.87 -8.79
N VAL A 119 -17.40 -6.16 -8.84
CA VAL A 119 -16.72 -6.85 -7.73
C VAL A 119 -15.38 -6.18 -7.41
N TYR A 120 -14.55 -5.90 -8.40
CA TYR A 120 -13.28 -5.20 -8.18
C TYR A 120 -13.48 -3.77 -7.68
N GLY A 121 -14.51 -3.07 -8.18
CA GLY A 121 -14.87 -1.73 -7.73
C GLY A 121 -15.35 -1.69 -6.27
N VAL A 122 -16.23 -2.62 -5.88
CA VAL A 122 -16.72 -2.77 -4.50
C VAL A 122 -15.58 -3.14 -3.57
N LEU A 123 -14.73 -4.10 -3.94
CA LEU A 123 -13.57 -4.44 -3.13
C LEU A 123 -12.62 -3.26 -2.96
N ALA A 124 -12.39 -2.47 -4.02
CA ALA A 124 -11.61 -1.26 -3.92
C ALA A 124 -12.26 -0.25 -2.96
N LEU A 125 -13.58 -0.03 -3.06
CA LEU A 125 -14.32 0.89 -2.20
C LEU A 125 -14.30 0.45 -0.73
N ILE A 126 -14.52 -0.84 -0.46
CA ILE A 126 -14.42 -1.40 0.89
C ILE A 126 -13.04 -1.12 1.45
N HIS A 127 -11.96 -1.41 0.70
CA HIS A 127 -10.62 -1.14 1.21
C HIS A 127 -10.37 0.36 1.41
N VAL A 128 -10.89 1.24 0.55
CA VAL A 128 -10.79 2.69 0.77
C VAL A 128 -11.52 3.12 2.05
N ALA A 129 -12.67 2.50 2.36
CA ALA A 129 -13.49 2.83 3.53
C ALA A 129 -12.99 2.18 4.83
N THR A 130 -12.44 0.98 4.76
CA THR A 130 -12.04 0.17 5.92
C THR A 130 -10.54 0.23 6.20
N THR A 131 -9.72 0.82 5.32
CA THR A 131 -8.31 1.08 5.63
C THR A 131 -8.28 2.13 6.74
N PRO A 132 -7.86 1.77 7.98
CA PRO A 132 -7.78 2.73 9.06
C PRO A 132 -6.83 3.84 8.62
N ARG A 133 -7.33 5.08 8.54
CA ARG A 133 -6.43 6.22 8.48
C ARG A 133 -5.86 6.33 9.88
N VAL A 134 -4.72 5.68 10.11
CA VAL A 134 -3.92 5.89 11.31
C VAL A 134 -3.52 7.36 11.26
N SER A 135 -4.34 8.21 11.88
CA SER A 135 -4.09 9.61 12.05
C SER A 135 -3.19 9.72 13.27
N PHE A 136 -1.88 9.69 13.03
CA PHE A 136 -0.88 10.02 14.05
C PHE A 136 -1.03 11.46 14.58
N SER A 137 -1.95 12.27 14.06
CA SER A 137 -2.30 13.58 14.63
C SER A 137 -2.63 13.48 16.11
N GLU A 138 -3.33 12.42 16.52
CA GLU A 138 -3.69 12.20 17.93
C GLU A 138 -2.48 11.80 18.80
N SER A 139 -1.40 11.28 18.20
CA SER A 139 -0.15 10.94 18.92
C SER A 139 0.83 12.11 19.02
N TYR A 140 0.65 13.19 18.25
CA TYR A 140 1.45 14.42 18.34
C TYR A 140 0.72 15.51 19.14
N ASP A 141 -0.61 15.48 19.22
CA ASP A 141 -1.41 16.40 20.05
C ASP A 141 -1.30 16.09 21.56
N ASP A 142 -0.90 14.86 21.94
CA ASP A 142 -0.67 14.43 23.33
C ASP A 142 0.76 14.71 23.84
N ALA A 143 1.58 15.45 23.09
CA ALA A 143 2.82 15.98 23.62
C ALA A 143 2.48 17.01 24.73
N PRO A 144 2.85 16.80 26.00
CA PRO A 144 2.55 17.77 27.05
C PRO A 144 3.25 19.08 26.72
N THR A 145 2.49 20.04 26.19
CA THR A 145 2.93 21.42 26.05
C THR A 145 3.12 21.95 27.47
N GLY A 146 4.38 22.01 27.88
CA GLY A 146 4.84 22.44 29.21
C GLY A 146 4.57 23.91 29.48
N ASP A 147 3.30 24.28 29.53
CA ASP A 147 2.83 25.54 30.10
C ASP A 147 2.39 25.29 31.53
N ASP A 148 3.35 25.08 32.43
CA ASP A 148 3.19 25.43 33.83
C ASP A 148 4.44 26.16 34.31
N LYS A 149 4.22 27.39 34.74
CA LYS A 149 5.22 28.37 35.19
C LYS A 149 5.96 27.83 36.42
N GLY A 150 7.30 27.78 36.36
CA GLY A 150 8.18 27.40 37.49
C GLY A 150 8.23 28.44 38.63
N PRO A 151 9.20 28.38 39.57
CA PRO A 151 10.28 27.41 39.77
C PRO A 151 10.40 26.88 41.22
N GLU A 152 10.80 25.61 41.45
CA GLU A 152 11.43 25.25 42.73
C GLU A 152 12.29 23.97 42.67
N ALA A 153 13.52 24.14 43.16
CA ALA A 153 14.46 23.16 43.70
C ALA A 153 14.97 22.00 42.82
N ALA A 154 16.24 22.16 42.41
CA ALA A 154 17.14 21.05 42.12
C ALA A 154 17.43 20.21 43.38
N SER A 155 17.34 18.88 43.26
CA SER A 155 18.21 17.91 43.95
C SER A 155 18.14 16.58 43.19
N SER A 156 19.12 16.30 42.31
CA SER A 156 20.22 15.34 42.51
C SER A 156 19.84 13.88 42.80
N VAL A 157 20.62 12.97 42.17
CA VAL A 157 20.83 11.53 42.42
C VAL A 157 20.03 10.62 41.48
N SER A 158 20.57 9.63 40.75
CA SER A 158 21.90 9.22 40.27
C SER A 158 21.65 8.10 39.25
N ALA A 159 22.50 7.99 38.23
CA ALA A 159 22.57 6.80 37.36
C ALA A 159 23.07 5.56 38.15
N PRO A 160 22.84 4.35 37.62
CA PRO A 160 23.94 3.40 37.47
C PRO A 160 23.95 2.86 36.03
N GLU A 161 24.98 3.11 35.23
CA GLU A 161 26.29 2.45 35.23
C GLU A 161 26.20 0.96 34.81
N ALA A 162 26.71 0.71 33.61
CA ALA A 162 27.01 -0.61 33.09
C ALA A 162 28.17 -1.23 33.85
N VAL A 163 28.10 -2.53 34.18
CA VAL A 163 29.27 -3.33 34.54
C VAL A 163 29.25 -4.62 33.74
N SER A 164 30.19 -4.73 32.80
CA SER A 164 30.72 -6.00 32.36
C SER A 164 31.78 -6.44 33.36
N GLU A 165 31.69 -7.65 33.91
CA GLU A 165 32.87 -8.33 34.43
C GLU A 165 32.80 -9.84 34.16
N THR A 166 33.70 -10.27 33.29
CA THR A 166 34.07 -11.64 32.99
C THR A 166 34.92 -12.20 34.13
N ALA A 167 34.63 -13.42 34.61
CA ALA A 167 35.58 -14.54 34.69
C ALA A 167 35.28 -15.56 35.79
N ALA A 168 35.17 -16.81 35.33
CA ALA A 168 35.88 -17.98 35.84
C ALA A 168 35.51 -18.60 37.21
N SER A 169 35.37 -19.94 37.09
CA SER A 169 35.83 -20.94 38.06
C SER A 169 34.84 -21.36 39.15
N LYS A 170 34.17 -22.49 38.91
CA LYS A 170 34.52 -23.77 39.55
C LYS A 170 33.61 -24.90 39.07
N ASN A 171 34.21 -25.85 38.37
CA ASN A 171 33.77 -27.24 38.36
C ASN A 171 34.60 -27.99 39.41
N PRO A 172 33.99 -28.87 40.21
CA PRO A 172 34.61 -30.17 40.40
C PRO A 172 33.63 -31.33 40.30
N GLU A 173 34.05 -32.34 39.52
CA GLU A 173 33.93 -33.80 39.70
C GLU A 173 32.71 -34.44 40.38
N ALA A 174 32.04 -35.33 39.63
CA ALA A 174 31.90 -36.78 39.91
C ALA A 174 30.99 -37.40 38.81
N SER A 175 31.49 -38.13 37.81
CA SER A 175 31.83 -39.57 37.82
C SER A 175 30.81 -40.49 38.51
N LYS A 176 29.86 -41.06 37.76
CA LYS A 176 29.61 -42.52 37.60
C LYS A 176 28.25 -42.87 36.96
N ASN A 177 28.30 -43.85 36.06
CA ASN A 177 27.30 -44.91 35.75
C ASN A 177 25.93 -44.49 35.16
N ASP A 178 25.30 -45.18 34.20
CA ASP A 178 25.46 -46.50 33.58
C ASP A 178 24.79 -46.48 32.18
N GLY A 179 25.31 -47.28 31.23
CA GLY A 179 24.71 -47.53 29.91
C GLY A 179 25.70 -47.85 28.80
#